data_AF-A0A512T4M3-F1
#
_entry.id   AF-A0A512T4M3-F1
#
_cell.length_a   1.000
_cell.length_b   1.000
_cell.length_c   1.000
_cell.angle_alpha   90.00
_cell.angle_beta   90.00
_cell.angle_gamma   90.00
#
_symmetry.space_group_name_H-M   'P 1'
#
loop_
_entity.id
_entity.type
_entity.pdbx_description
1 polymer ?
#
loop_
_entity_poly.entity_id
_entity_poly.type
_entity_poly.pdbx_seq_one_letter_code
_entity_poly.pdbx_strand_id
1 'polypeptide(L)'
;MHLSECGDFPSGHGALIKTANELNELHVFVLVLQDGTVAAAAEVSSGFSVPSGDDRPDLGNPPLLRMAAAALPGHGYGTTLLLTLQDLLPGLAHDGVLSTAGETVVERVGLPIHKDATPSVLAEDRAQQLAHDLLSFTQSQLNQASFLEFVALN
;
A
#
# COMPACT_ATOMS: atom_id res chain seq x y z
N MET A 1 -23.29 -4.19 -21.51
CA MET A 1 -22.23 -3.53 -20.71
C MET A 1 -21.13 -4.58 -20.56
N HIS A 2 -20.08 -4.46 -21.37
CA HIS A 2 -18.99 -5.45 -21.42
C HIS A 2 -18.03 -5.17 -20.26
N LEU A 3 -17.98 -6.10 -19.30
CA LEU A 3 -16.89 -6.17 -18.34
C LEU A 3 -15.72 -6.82 -19.09
N SER A 4 -14.64 -6.08 -19.28
CA SER A 4 -13.43 -6.58 -19.93
C SER A 4 -12.56 -7.25 -18.87
N GLU A 5 -12.29 -8.54 -19.06
CA GLU A 5 -11.29 -9.33 -18.33
C GLU A 5 -9.88 -8.88 -18.76
N CYS A 6 -9.01 -8.55 -17.80
CA CYS A 6 -7.57 -8.31 -18.00
C CYS A 6 -6.92 -8.18 -16.61
N GLY A 7 -5.90 -8.91 -16.17
CA GLY A 7 -5.18 -10.08 -16.68
C GLY A 7 -4.77 -11.00 -15.52
N ASP A 8 -4.01 -12.03 -15.86
CA ASP A 8 -3.66 -13.14 -14.96
C ASP A 8 -2.62 -12.73 -13.91
N PHE A 9 -3.05 -12.64 -12.65
CA PHE A 9 -2.18 -12.83 -11.48
C PHE A 9 -1.49 -14.18 -11.59
N PRO A 10 -0.29 -14.38 -10.99
CA PRO A 10 0.18 -15.72 -10.69
C PRO A 10 -0.82 -16.39 -9.74
N SER A 11 -1.84 -17.02 -10.35
CA SER A 11 -2.91 -17.83 -9.79
C SER A 11 -3.69 -17.22 -8.60
N GLY A 12 -4.35 -16.07 -8.75
CA GLY A 12 -5.61 -15.77 -8.03
C GLY A 12 -5.62 -15.78 -6.49
N HIS A 13 -4.81 -14.98 -5.81
CA HIS A 13 -4.81 -15.00 -4.33
C HIS A 13 -5.46 -13.82 -3.63
N GLY A 14 -5.90 -12.72 -4.27
CA GLY A 14 -6.52 -11.62 -3.52
C GLY A 14 -7.04 -10.41 -4.30
N ALA A 15 -7.62 -9.44 -3.59
CA ALA A 15 -8.09 -8.15 -4.08
C ALA A 15 -7.34 -7.00 -3.38
N LEU A 16 -7.14 -5.88 -4.09
CA LEU A 16 -6.68 -4.63 -3.48
C LEU A 16 -7.87 -3.77 -3.10
N ILE A 17 -7.91 -3.37 -1.84
CA ILE A 17 -8.97 -2.54 -1.30
C ILE A 17 -8.34 -1.23 -0.89
N LYS A 18 -8.88 -0.12 -1.39
CA LYS A 18 -8.51 1.21 -0.95
C LYS A 18 -9.53 1.65 0.10
N THR A 19 -9.04 1.97 1.30
CA THR A 19 -9.83 2.68 2.29
C THR A 19 -9.29 4.09 2.43
N ALA A 20 -10.17 5.09 2.39
CA ALA A 20 -9.80 6.48 2.61
C ALA A 20 -10.06 6.83 4.06
N ASN A 21 -9.08 7.45 4.72
CA ASN A 21 -9.34 8.19 5.94
C ASN A 21 -9.48 9.67 5.56
N GLU A 22 -10.72 10.11 5.37
CA GLU A 22 -11.06 11.49 4.96
C GLU A 22 -10.57 12.55 5.96
N LEU A 23 -10.26 12.16 7.20
CA LEU A 23 -9.85 13.10 8.24
C LEU A 23 -8.36 13.47 8.21
N ASN A 24 -7.52 12.64 7.59
CA ASN A 24 -6.06 12.74 7.73
C ASN A 24 -5.29 12.77 6.42
N GLU A 25 -5.95 12.88 5.26
CA GLU A 25 -5.23 12.85 3.98
C GLU A 25 -4.38 11.57 3.84
N LEU A 26 -4.91 10.43 4.27
CA LEU A 26 -4.22 9.13 4.22
C LEU A 26 -5.08 8.10 3.51
N HIS A 27 -4.47 7.37 2.60
CA HIS A 27 -5.07 6.22 1.93
C HIS A 27 -4.40 4.94 2.41
N VAL A 28 -5.22 4.00 2.86
CA VAL A 28 -4.75 2.67 3.24
C VAL A 28 -5.12 1.70 2.14
N PHE A 29 -4.12 1.06 1.58
CA PHE A 29 -4.24 0.03 0.55
C PHE A 29 -4.03 -1.33 1.18
N VAL A 30 -4.97 -2.23 0.97
CA VAL A 30 -5.02 -3.53 1.64
C VAL A 30 -5.06 -4.63 0.60
N LEU A 31 -4.08 -5.53 0.64
CA LEU A 31 -4.12 -6.78 -0.10
C LEU A 31 -4.87 -7.80 0.75
N VAL A 32 -6.04 -8.23 0.28
CA VAL A 32 -6.90 -9.21 0.96
C VAL A 32 -6.96 -10.49 0.16
N LEU A 33 -6.78 -11.63 0.81
CA LEU A 33 -6.82 -12.92 0.14
C LEU A 33 -8.25 -13.34 -0.25
N GLN A 34 -8.40 -14.35 -1.11
CA GLN A 34 -9.72 -14.85 -1.53
C GLN A 34 -10.61 -15.30 -0.36
N ASP A 35 -10.02 -15.75 0.75
CA ASP A 35 -10.73 -16.15 1.96
C ASP A 35 -11.10 -14.98 2.88
N GLY A 36 -10.80 -13.74 2.47
CA GLY A 36 -11.05 -12.52 3.23
C GLY A 36 -9.92 -12.14 4.19
N THR A 37 -8.82 -12.89 4.23
CA THR A 37 -7.68 -12.62 5.12
C THR A 37 -6.88 -11.40 4.66
N VAL A 38 -6.59 -10.45 5.55
CA VAL A 38 -5.64 -9.36 5.25
C VAL A 38 -4.22 -9.93 5.13
N ALA A 39 -3.63 -9.88 3.93
CA ALA A 39 -2.27 -10.36 3.67
C ALA A 39 -1.22 -9.28 3.91
N ALA A 40 -1.52 -8.05 3.48
CA ALA A 40 -0.65 -6.90 3.64
C ALA A 40 -1.47 -5.59 3.62
N ALA A 41 -0.94 -4.56 4.24
CA ALA A 41 -1.49 -3.22 4.24
C ALA A 41 -0.39 -2.18 4.05
N ALA A 42 -0.71 -1.09 3.37
CA ALA A 42 0.18 0.03 3.16
C ALA A 42 -0.56 1.34 3.35
N GLU A 43 0.05 2.26 4.08
CA GLU A 43 -0.44 3.62 4.27
C GLU A 43 0.33 4.57 3.36
N VAL A 44 -0.39 5.34 2.56
CA VAL A 44 0.14 6.30 1.60
C VAL A 44 -0.50 7.66 1.85
N SER A 45 0.30 8.72 1.96
CA SER A 45 -0.24 10.07 2.11
C SER A 45 -0.93 10.56 0.85
N SER A 46 -2.09 11.20 1.00
CA SER A 46 -2.81 11.87 -0.07
C SER A 46 -2.19 13.25 -0.34
N GLY A 47 -1.20 13.25 -1.21
CA GLY A 47 -0.82 14.42 -2.01
C GLY A 47 -1.13 14.23 -3.50
N PHE A 48 -1.72 13.08 -3.84
CA PHE A 48 -1.96 12.66 -5.22
C PHE A 48 -3.47 12.54 -5.45
N SER A 49 -3.94 13.14 -6.54
CA SER A 49 -5.19 12.69 -7.16
C SER A 49 -4.89 11.36 -7.84
N VAL A 50 -5.71 10.32 -7.60
CA VAL A 50 -5.70 9.16 -8.50
C VAL A 50 -6.02 9.73 -9.88
N PRO A 51 -5.11 9.61 -10.86
CA PRO A 51 -5.28 10.31 -12.13
C PRO A 51 -6.57 9.84 -12.78
N SER A 52 -7.54 10.76 -12.88
CA SER A 52 -8.82 10.53 -13.52
C SER A 52 -8.63 10.65 -15.03
N GLY A 53 -7.83 9.76 -15.63
CA GLY A 53 -7.59 9.68 -17.08
C GLY A 53 -6.80 10.83 -17.73
N ASP A 54 -6.91 12.07 -17.25
CA ASP A 54 -6.37 13.27 -17.90
C ASP A 54 -5.50 14.16 -16.99
N ASP A 55 -5.43 13.89 -15.68
CA ASP A 55 -4.60 14.66 -14.75
C ASP A 55 -3.15 14.19 -14.79
N ARG A 56 -2.24 15.12 -15.12
CA ARG A 56 -0.79 14.88 -14.98
C ARG A 56 -0.45 14.80 -13.49
N PRO A 57 0.32 13.80 -13.04
CA PRO A 57 0.72 13.71 -11.64
C PRO A 57 1.51 14.98 -11.25
N ASP A 58 1.14 15.61 -10.14
CA ASP A 58 1.92 16.69 -9.56
C ASP A 58 3.20 16.10 -8.95
N LEU A 59 4.28 16.11 -9.73
CA LEU A 59 5.60 15.64 -9.31
C LEU A 59 6.23 16.53 -8.21
N GLY A 60 5.59 17.65 -7.85
CA GLY A 60 5.99 18.47 -6.70
C GLY A 60 5.72 17.79 -5.36
N ASN A 61 4.64 17.00 -5.27
CA ASN A 61 4.18 16.27 -4.08
C ASN A 61 3.75 14.84 -4.45
N PRO A 62 4.71 13.92 -4.66
CA PRO A 62 4.38 12.54 -5.01
C PRO A 62 3.63 11.82 -3.87
N PRO A 63 2.89 10.73 -4.17
CA PRO A 63 2.40 9.82 -3.15
C PRO A 63 3.57 9.32 -2.28
N LEU A 64 3.43 9.40 -0.96
CA LEU A 64 4.46 8.93 -0.04
C LEU A 64 3.97 7.70 0.72
N LEU A 65 4.66 6.58 0.52
CA LEU A 65 4.56 5.41 1.37
C LEU A 65 5.10 5.79 2.76
N ARG A 66 4.17 5.81 3.73
CA ARG A 66 4.46 6.04 5.16
C ARG A 66 4.76 4.76 5.89
N MET A 67 4.02 3.71 5.55
CA MET A 67 4.14 2.43 6.20
C MET A 67 3.67 1.31 5.30
N ALA A 68 4.32 0.15 5.40
CA ALA A 68 3.78 -1.12 4.90
C ALA A 68 3.97 -2.21 5.94
N ALA A 69 2.98 -3.09 6.04
CA ALA A 69 2.99 -4.24 6.94
C ALA A 69 2.47 -5.47 6.20
N ALA A 70 3.11 -6.62 6.43
CA ALA A 70 2.62 -7.92 5.95
C ALA A 70 2.18 -8.77 7.13
N ALA A 71 0.96 -9.30 7.08
CA ALA A 71 0.43 -10.19 8.12
C ALA A 71 1.08 -11.58 8.05
N LEU A 72 1.55 -11.98 6.87
CA LEU A 72 2.19 -13.27 6.61
C LEU A 72 3.62 -13.07 6.07
N PRO A 73 4.63 -12.91 6.95
CA PRO A 73 6.02 -12.78 6.53
C PRO A 73 6.48 -13.97 5.68
N GLY A 74 7.43 -13.73 4.77
CA GLY A 74 8.03 -14.77 3.92
C GLY A 74 7.22 -15.21 2.70
N HIS A 75 5.98 -14.74 2.53
CA HIS A 75 5.11 -15.09 1.41
C HIS A 75 5.14 -14.08 0.25
N GLY A 76 5.95 -13.03 0.36
CA GLY A 76 6.10 -12.00 -0.68
C GLY A 76 4.97 -10.97 -0.74
N TYR A 77 3.90 -11.08 0.05
CA TYR A 77 2.74 -10.17 -0.02
C TYR A 77 3.07 -8.69 0.17
N GLY A 78 4.04 -8.35 1.03
CA GLY A 78 4.52 -6.97 1.17
C GLY A 78 5.17 -6.45 -0.11
N THR A 79 6.01 -7.25 -0.76
CA THR A 79 6.63 -6.93 -2.06
C THR A 79 5.56 -6.80 -3.14
N THR A 80 4.61 -7.74 -3.20
CA THR A 80 3.50 -7.69 -4.16
C THR A 80 2.68 -6.41 -4.01
N LEU A 81 2.29 -6.07 -2.78
CA LEU A 81 1.54 -4.85 -2.51
C LEU A 81 2.30 -3.61 -2.98
N LEU A 82 3.60 -3.51 -2.69
CA LEU A 82 4.39 -2.34 -3.10
C LEU A 82 4.59 -2.23 -4.61
N LEU A 83 4.80 -3.35 -5.32
CA LEU A 83 4.89 -3.35 -6.78
C LEU A 83 3.58 -2.86 -7.40
N THR A 84 2.46 -3.41 -6.94
CA THR A 84 1.13 -2.98 -7.35
C THR A 84 0.89 -1.49 -7.08
N LEU A 85 1.33 -0.97 -5.93
CA LEU A 85 1.19 0.46 -5.64
C LEU A 85 2.07 1.34 -6.52
N GLN A 86 3.26 0.90 -6.91
CA GLN A 86 4.08 1.64 -7.88
C GLN A 86 3.37 1.76 -9.24
N ASP A 87 2.71 0.69 -9.68
CA ASP A 87 1.96 0.70 -10.95
C ASP A 87 0.73 1.61 -10.87
N LEU A 88 0.03 1.61 -9.73
CA LEU A 88 -1.17 2.41 -9.51
C LEU A 88 -0.88 3.89 -9.20
N LEU A 89 0.26 4.17 -8.58
CA LEU A 89 0.64 5.48 -8.04
C LEU A 89 1.94 5.96 -8.68
N PRO A 90 1.88 6.58 -9.87
CA PRO A 90 3.06 7.10 -10.55
C PRO A 90 3.85 8.05 -9.66
N GLY A 91 5.14 7.77 -9.50
CA GLY A 91 6.04 8.58 -8.66
C GLY A 91 6.01 8.26 -7.17
N LEU A 92 5.39 7.14 -6.76
CA LEU A 92 5.42 6.66 -5.37
C LEU A 92 6.87 6.65 -4.84
N ALA A 93 7.05 7.31 -3.69
CA ALA A 93 8.31 7.32 -2.94
C ALA A 93 8.05 6.93 -1.49
N HIS A 94 9.09 6.59 -0.72
CA HIS A 94 8.95 6.39 0.72
C HIS A 94 9.55 7.57 1.51
N ASP A 95 9.09 7.78 2.74
CA ASP A 95 9.48 8.91 3.59
C ASP A 95 10.81 8.73 4.34
N GLY A 96 11.55 7.66 4.03
CA GLY A 96 12.86 7.37 4.59
C GLY A 96 12.86 6.70 5.97
N VAL A 97 11.71 6.49 6.62
CA VAL A 97 11.64 5.79 7.92
C VAL A 97 11.29 4.32 7.68
N LEU A 98 12.25 3.42 7.90
CA LEU A 98 12.08 2.00 7.57
C LEU A 98 12.48 1.10 8.74
N SER A 99 11.84 -0.05 8.89
CA SER A 99 12.43 -1.15 9.68
C SER A 99 13.53 -1.85 8.87
N THR A 100 14.36 -2.66 9.51
CA THR A 100 15.38 -3.48 8.83
C THR A 100 14.76 -4.37 7.74
N ALA A 101 13.60 -4.96 8.03
CA ALA A 101 12.85 -5.75 7.04
C ALA A 101 12.29 -4.87 5.92
N GLY A 102 11.82 -3.66 6.26
CA GLY A 102 11.31 -2.68 5.30
C GLY A 102 12.37 -2.23 4.30
N GLU A 103 13.60 -1.97 4.75
CA GLU A 103 14.76 -1.63 3.91
C GLU A 103 14.99 -2.68 2.82
N THR A 104 15.06 -3.95 3.22
CA THR A 104 15.24 -5.07 2.26
C THR A 104 14.10 -5.12 1.24
N VAL A 105 12.86 -4.81 1.63
CA VAL A 105 11.71 -4.86 0.72
C VAL A 105 11.73 -3.68 -0.25
N VAL A 106 11.94 -2.44 0.22
CA VAL A 106 11.94 -1.26 -0.66
C VAL A 106 13.10 -1.30 -1.65
N GLU A 107 14.27 -1.83 -1.25
CA GLU A 107 15.40 -2.06 -2.16
C GLU A 107 15.05 -3.05 -3.27
N ARG A 108 14.37 -4.17 -2.95
CA ARG A 108 13.95 -5.16 -3.96
C ARG A 108 12.94 -4.62 -4.94
N VAL A 109 12.02 -3.76 -4.48
CA VAL A 109 10.99 -3.14 -5.32
C VAL A 109 11.55 -1.92 -6.06
N GLY A 110 12.72 -1.40 -5.65
CA GLY A 110 13.32 -0.21 -6.25
C GLY A 110 12.52 1.07 -5.94
N LEU A 111 11.87 1.13 -4.78
CA LEU A 111 11.07 2.30 -4.40
C LEU A 111 11.99 3.45 -3.98
N PRO A 112 11.93 4.63 -4.62
CA PRO A 112 12.83 5.73 -4.30
C PRO A 112 12.49 6.38 -2.95
N ILE A 113 13.52 6.90 -2.28
CA ILE A 113 13.34 7.79 -1.14
C ILE A 113 12.90 9.18 -1.61
N HIS A 114 11.99 9.82 -0.88
CA HIS A 114 11.61 11.20 -1.16
C HIS A 114 12.80 12.17 -1.02
N LYS A 115 12.90 13.17 -1.91
CA LYS A 115 14.05 14.10 -2.00
C LYS A 115 14.36 14.84 -0.70
N ASP A 116 13.33 15.13 0.11
CA ASP A 116 13.45 15.88 1.36
C ASP A 116 13.52 14.97 2.60
N ALA A 117 13.47 13.65 2.40
CA ALA A 117 13.54 12.68 3.49
C ALA A 117 14.98 12.36 3.89
N THR A 118 15.22 12.22 5.19
CA THR A 118 16.48 11.70 5.72
C THR A 118 16.29 10.23 6.10
N PRO A 119 17.06 9.29 5.54
CA PRO A 119 16.95 7.88 5.91
C PRO A 119 17.14 7.67 7.40
N SER A 120 16.25 6.88 8.01
CA SER A 120 16.36 6.47 9.40
C SER A 120 15.80 5.08 9.60
N VAL A 121 16.44 4.32 10.49
CA VAL A 121 15.99 2.97 10.84
C VAL A 121 15.13 3.07 12.10
N LEU A 122 13.90 2.58 12.00
CA LEU A 122 12.96 2.48 13.11
C LEU A 122 13.36 1.32 14.04
N ALA A 123 13.26 1.54 15.36
CA ALA A 123 13.45 0.47 16.33
C ALA A 123 12.47 -0.68 16.09
N GLU A 124 12.96 -1.92 16.20
CA GLU A 124 12.21 -3.13 15.79
C GLU A 124 10.91 -3.33 16.57
N ASP A 125 10.93 -3.07 17.89
CA ASP A 125 9.74 -3.10 18.74
C ASP A 125 8.69 -2.09 18.30
N ARG A 126 9.13 -0.87 17.96
CA ARG A 126 8.26 0.18 17.45
C ARG A 126 7.70 -0.17 16.07
N ALA A 127 8.52 -0.74 15.19
CA ALA A 127 8.11 -1.19 13.87
C ALA A 127 7.03 -2.28 13.96
N GLN A 128 7.22 -3.26 14.84
CA GLN A 128 6.26 -4.33 15.07
C GLN A 128 4.93 -3.81 15.63
N GLN A 129 4.97 -2.88 16.58
CA GLN A 129 3.75 -2.27 17.13
C GLN A 129 2.96 -1.53 16.03
N LEU A 130 3.62 -0.68 15.26
CA LEU A 130 2.95 0.07 14.19
C LEU A 130 2.39 -0.87 13.10
N ALA A 131 3.11 -1.95 12.77
CA ALA A 131 2.63 -2.94 11.81
C ALA A 131 1.37 -3.66 12.32
N HIS A 132 1.35 -4.00 13.61
CA HIS A 132 0.18 -4.58 14.25
C HIS A 132 -1.02 -3.62 14.26
N ASP A 133 -0.79 -2.34 14.57
CA ASP A 133 -1.84 -1.32 14.61
C ASP A 133 -2.47 -1.12 13.22
N LEU A 134 -1.65 -1.05 12.15
CA LEU A 134 -2.12 -0.92 10.77
C LEU A 134 -2.95 -2.14 10.33
N LEU A 135 -2.47 -3.35 10.59
CA LEU A 135 -3.20 -4.57 10.24
C LEU A 135 -4.51 -4.72 11.02
N SER A 136 -4.52 -4.34 12.31
CA SER A 136 -5.72 -4.36 13.14
C SER A 136 -6.74 -3.33 12.70
N PHE A 137 -6.28 -2.11 12.35
CA PHE A 137 -7.13 -1.08 11.78
C PHE A 137 -7.79 -1.55 10.48
N THR A 138 -7.01 -2.08 9.55
CA THR A 138 -7.52 -2.55 8.25
C THR A 138 -8.52 -3.69 8.41
N GLN A 139 -8.25 -4.68 9.26
CA GLN A 139 -9.21 -5.74 9.56
C GLN A 139 -10.53 -5.19 10.14
N SER A 140 -10.45 -4.20 11.03
CA SER A 140 -11.63 -3.54 11.60
C SER A 140 -12.43 -2.78 10.53
N GLN A 141 -11.76 -2.07 9.64
CA GLN A 141 -12.41 -1.36 8.53
C GLN A 141 -13.14 -2.33 7.59
N LEU A 142 -12.50 -3.44 7.21
CA LEU A 142 -13.13 -4.47 6.36
C LEU A 142 -14.38 -5.07 7.00
N ASN A 143 -14.35 -5.32 8.31
CA ASN A 143 -15.50 -5.86 9.04
C ASN A 143 -16.68 -4.87 9.14
N GLN A 144 -16.41 -3.56 9.06
CA GLN A 144 -17.42 -2.50 9.12
C GLN A 144 -17.98 -2.13 7.75
N ALA A 145 -17.43 -2.68 6.68
CA ALA A 145 -17.46 -1.98 5.41
C ALA A 145 -18.79 -2.10 4.66
N SER A 146 -19.51 -0.97 4.67
CA SER A 146 -20.52 -0.57 3.69
C SER A 146 -19.92 0.33 2.57
N PHE A 147 -18.60 0.59 2.62
CA PHE A 147 -17.90 1.61 1.83
C PHE A 147 -16.50 1.13 1.36
N LEU A 148 -16.42 -0.02 0.68
CA LEU A 148 -15.18 -0.45 0.03
C LEU A 148 -15.22 -0.08 -1.45
N GLU A 149 -14.24 0.71 -1.88
CA GLU A 149 -13.89 0.79 -3.30
C GLU A 149 -12.92 -0.35 -3.61
N PHE A 150 -13.40 -1.30 -4.42
CA PHE A 150 -12.59 -2.40 -4.91
C PHE A 150 -11.76 -1.91 -6.10
N VAL A 151 -10.44 -1.89 -5.94
CA VAL A 151 -9.52 -1.73 -7.06
C VAL A 151 -9.18 -3.15 -7.50
N ALA A 152 -9.82 -3.60 -8.58
CA ALA A 152 -9.41 -4.84 -9.22
C ALA A 152 -7.95 -4.67 -9.64
N LEU A 153 -7.10 -5.56 -9.12
CA LEU A 153 -5.75 -5.69 -9.63
C LEU A 153 -5.88 -6.37 -10.99
N ASN A 154 -5.21 -5.84 -12.01
CA ASN A 154 -5.16 -6.39 -13.37
C ASN A 154 -3.85 -7.15 -13.59
#